data_AF-F8L5T6-F1
#
_entry.id   AF-F8L5T6-F1
#
_cell.length_a   1.000
_cell.length_b   1.000
_cell.length_c   1.000
_cell.angle_alpha   90.00
_cell.angle_beta   90.00
_cell.angle_gamma   90.00
#
_symmetry.space_group_name_H-M   'P 1'
#
loop_
_entity.id
_entity.type
_entity.pdbx_description
1 polymer ?
#
loop_
_entity_poly.entity_id
_entity_poly.type
_entity_poly.pdbx_seq_one_letter_code
_entity_poly.pdbx_strand_id
1 'polypeptide(L)'
;MFVAAIFLFTSCAHEPKSLSLDQSRAYVGSTLVSSTQFKTSEESQELFTKYCPIFVIEDENKSYNKIGEPKIKRVVQDKLEAYVDPTSAKIYTQKRTFMTERGTYTNLIYRVHFEKVPYMLMPFHVAAGKNVGLLVVVTLNDKNLPVLITTVHTCGCYISIIPTNHLEKGAFPINWKSEPKYRYGEKLAGILNYPEGEGYHPTIYLRKQTHRVSDVFIEEKNHVK
;
A
#
# COMPACT_ATOMS: atom_id res chain seq x y z
N MET A 1 48.80 10.10 -18.88
CA MET A 1 47.58 10.16 -19.71
C MET A 1 46.57 9.18 -19.11
N PHE A 2 45.73 9.66 -18.19
CA PHE A 2 44.75 8.83 -17.46
C PHE A 2 43.42 8.88 -18.22
N VAL A 3 42.95 7.73 -18.70
CA VAL A 3 41.63 7.60 -19.33
C VAL A 3 40.60 7.43 -18.21
N ALA A 4 39.77 8.43 -18.02
CA ALA A 4 38.62 8.35 -17.12
C ALA A 4 37.55 7.48 -17.77
N ALA A 5 37.28 6.31 -17.18
CA ALA A 5 36.14 5.48 -17.54
C ALA A 5 34.87 6.16 -17.00
N ILE A 6 34.15 6.84 -17.91
CA ILE A 6 32.80 7.34 -17.65
C ILE A 6 31.88 6.12 -17.60
N PHE A 7 31.55 5.66 -16.39
CA PHE A 7 30.44 4.73 -16.19
C PHE A 7 29.13 5.50 -16.43
N LEU A 8 28.61 5.38 -17.64
CA LEU A 8 27.23 5.69 -17.95
C LEU A 8 26.36 4.73 -17.14
N PHE A 9 25.84 5.20 -16.00
CA PHE A 9 24.72 4.58 -15.32
C PHE A 9 23.50 4.76 -16.22
N THR A 10 23.32 3.86 -17.18
CA THR A 10 22.02 3.67 -17.80
C THR A 10 21.06 3.32 -16.67
N SER A 11 20.05 4.17 -16.48
CA SER A 11 18.91 3.87 -15.63
C SER A 11 18.30 2.56 -16.14
N CYS A 12 18.63 1.46 -15.47
CA CYS A 12 18.02 0.17 -15.68
C CYS A 12 16.57 0.25 -15.20
N ALA A 13 15.71 0.89 -15.98
CA ALA A 13 14.29 0.63 -15.96
C ALA A 13 14.11 -0.79 -16.52
N HIS A 14 14.37 -1.80 -15.69
CA HIS A 14 13.98 -3.17 -15.98
C HIS A 14 12.46 -3.20 -16.16
N GLU A 15 12.01 -3.96 -17.16
CA GLU A 15 10.60 -4.27 -17.30
C GLU A 15 10.06 -4.83 -15.97
N PRO A 16 8.82 -4.50 -15.58
CA PRO A 16 8.22 -5.05 -14.37
C PRO A 16 8.23 -6.57 -14.50
N LYS A 17 8.89 -7.26 -13.57
CA LYS A 17 8.80 -8.72 -13.51
C LYS A 17 7.35 -9.09 -13.23
N SER A 18 6.81 -10.13 -13.87
CA SER A 18 5.52 -10.68 -13.48
C SER A 18 5.59 -11.13 -12.01
N LEU A 19 4.49 -10.95 -11.27
CA LEU A 19 4.37 -11.52 -9.93
C LEU A 19 4.26 -13.04 -10.05
N SER A 20 4.98 -13.77 -9.22
CA SER A 20 4.75 -15.20 -9.05
C SER A 20 3.57 -15.41 -8.10
N LEU A 21 2.40 -15.72 -8.65
CA LEU A 21 1.17 -15.91 -7.89
C LEU A 21 1.15 -17.25 -7.13
N ASP A 22 1.92 -18.25 -7.57
CA ASP A 22 1.99 -19.60 -6.97
C ASP A 22 2.43 -19.62 -5.50
N GLN A 23 3.05 -18.53 -5.02
CA GLN A 23 3.49 -18.36 -3.63
C GLN A 23 2.93 -17.08 -2.99
N SER A 24 1.92 -16.47 -3.61
CA SER A 24 1.28 -15.27 -3.10
C SER A 24 0.14 -15.62 -2.14
N ARG A 25 -0.09 -14.76 -1.15
CA ARG A 25 -1.22 -14.90 -0.23
C ARG A 25 -1.93 -13.56 -0.06
N ALA A 26 -3.27 -13.64 -0.06
CA ALA A 26 -4.15 -12.50 0.15
C ALA A 26 -4.49 -12.33 1.63
N TYR A 27 -4.22 -11.15 2.18
CA TYR A 27 -4.72 -10.71 3.48
C TYR A 27 -6.00 -9.91 3.23
N VAL A 28 -7.14 -10.51 3.57
CA VAL A 28 -8.41 -9.81 3.50
C VAL A 28 -8.71 -9.15 4.84
N GLY A 29 -8.73 -7.81 4.84
CA GLY A 29 -8.64 -7.06 6.07
C GLY A 29 -9.83 -7.17 7.02
N SER A 30 -11.00 -7.68 6.59
CA SER A 30 -12.18 -7.87 7.45
C SER A 30 -11.91 -8.74 8.70
N THR A 31 -10.87 -9.57 8.68
CA THR A 31 -10.49 -10.47 9.80
C THR A 31 -9.30 -9.95 10.62
N LEU A 32 -8.67 -8.84 10.21
CA LEU A 32 -7.36 -8.37 10.71
C LEU A 32 -7.37 -6.94 11.26
N VAL A 33 -8.53 -6.27 11.25
CA VAL A 33 -8.65 -4.92 11.79
C VAL A 33 -8.50 -4.96 13.31
N SER A 34 -7.36 -4.49 13.81
CA SER A 34 -7.19 -4.21 15.24
C SER A 34 -7.47 -2.72 15.42
N SER A 35 -8.63 -2.40 15.99
CA SER A 35 -8.97 -1.03 16.34
C SER A 35 -8.12 -0.59 17.54
N THR A 36 -7.09 0.23 17.28
CA THR A 36 -6.42 0.95 18.37
C THR A 36 -7.34 2.03 18.92
N GLN A 37 -8.02 1.69 20.02
CA GLN A 37 -8.43 2.57 21.13
C GLN A 37 -9.13 3.90 20.82
N PHE A 38 -10.00 3.97 19.83
CA PHE A 38 -11.11 4.93 19.85
C PHE A 38 -12.37 4.18 19.47
N LYS A 39 -13.43 4.32 20.28
CA LYS A 39 -14.78 3.83 19.94
C LYS A 39 -15.13 4.41 18.57
N THR A 40 -14.92 3.64 17.51
CA THR A 40 -15.39 3.97 16.16
C THR A 40 -16.89 3.75 16.16
N SER A 41 -17.65 4.72 15.64
CA SER A 41 -19.09 4.53 15.39
C SER A 41 -19.30 3.32 14.47
N GLU A 42 -20.46 2.66 14.57
CA GLU A 42 -20.83 1.53 13.71
C GLU A 42 -20.69 1.90 12.23
N GLU A 43 -21.18 3.08 11.83
CA GLU A 43 -21.00 3.65 10.48
C GLU A 43 -19.52 3.72 10.05
N SER A 44 -18.62 4.09 10.95
CA SER A 44 -17.19 4.14 10.63
C SER A 44 -16.59 2.74 10.48
N GLN A 45 -17.07 1.76 11.24
CA GLN A 45 -16.65 0.36 11.12
C GLN A 45 -17.15 -0.27 9.80
N GLU A 46 -18.37 0.06 9.39
CA GLU A 46 -18.94 -0.35 8.10
C GLU A 46 -18.10 0.17 6.94
N LEU A 47 -17.74 1.45 6.95
CA LEU A 47 -16.88 2.04 5.91
C LEU A 47 -15.49 1.39 5.85
N PHE A 48 -14.87 1.13 7.00
CA PHE A 48 -13.58 0.42 7.04
C PHE A 48 -13.67 -1.01 6.52
N THR A 49 -14.79 -1.69 6.75
CA THR A 49 -15.01 -3.05 6.28
C THR A 49 -15.28 -3.06 4.77
N LYS A 50 -16.16 -2.15 4.31
CA LYS A 50 -16.55 -2.01 2.91
C LYS A 50 -15.36 -1.68 2.01
N TYR A 51 -14.50 -0.76 2.43
CA TYR A 51 -13.36 -0.31 1.63
C TYR A 51 -12.02 -0.85 2.12
N CYS A 52 -12.04 -1.94 2.90
CA CYS A 52 -10.81 -2.55 3.40
C CYS A 52 -9.96 -3.07 2.23
N PRO A 53 -8.68 -2.68 2.11
CA PRO A 53 -7.82 -3.21 1.08
C PRO A 53 -7.53 -4.70 1.27
N ILE A 54 -7.33 -5.38 0.16
CA ILE A 54 -6.78 -6.73 0.11
C ILE A 54 -5.29 -6.61 -0.19
N PHE A 55 -4.42 -7.19 0.63
CA PHE A 55 -2.98 -7.17 0.37
C PHE A 55 -2.56 -8.52 -0.20
N VAL A 56 -2.07 -8.54 -1.43
CA VAL A 56 -1.51 -9.75 -2.08
C VAL A 56 0.00 -9.64 -2.06
N ILE A 57 0.66 -10.57 -1.36
CA ILE A 57 2.10 -10.47 -1.11
C ILE A 57 2.83 -11.63 -1.77
N GLU A 58 3.81 -11.30 -2.62
CA GLU A 58 4.66 -12.29 -3.25
C GLU A 58 5.54 -13.04 -2.21
N ASP A 59 5.61 -14.36 -2.33
CA ASP A 59 6.44 -15.27 -1.51
C ASP A 59 6.30 -15.05 0.01
N GLU A 60 5.12 -15.36 0.56
CA GLU A 60 4.86 -15.21 2.00
C GLU A 60 5.59 -16.27 2.87
N ASN A 61 6.36 -17.18 2.28
CA ASN A 61 7.07 -18.21 3.04
C ASN A 61 8.18 -17.63 3.93
N LYS A 62 8.61 -16.39 3.66
CA LYS A 62 9.60 -15.66 4.45
C LYS A 62 8.91 -14.76 5.48
N SER A 63 9.37 -14.80 6.72
CA SER A 63 8.80 -14.00 7.83
C SER A 63 8.74 -12.50 7.50
N TYR A 64 9.76 -11.99 6.83
CA TYR A 64 9.84 -10.57 6.47
C TYR A 64 8.86 -10.16 5.36
N ASN A 65 8.25 -11.09 4.63
CA ASN A 65 7.17 -10.81 3.68
C ASN A 65 5.78 -10.84 4.33
N LYS A 66 5.67 -11.30 5.58
CA LYS A 66 4.38 -11.34 6.29
C LYS A 66 4.03 -9.97 6.86
N ILE A 67 2.75 -9.62 6.75
CA ILE A 67 2.20 -8.54 7.57
C ILE A 67 2.24 -9.00 9.02
N GLY A 68 2.76 -8.16 9.89
CA GLY A 68 2.89 -8.45 11.31
C GLY A 68 2.44 -7.31 12.22
N GLU A 69 2.52 -7.58 13.51
CA GLU A 69 2.15 -6.66 14.58
C GLU A 69 3.39 -5.93 15.13
N PRO A 70 3.47 -4.60 15.03
CA PRO A 70 4.41 -3.80 15.80
C PRO A 70 4.30 -4.07 17.31
N LYS A 71 5.41 -4.45 17.94
CA LYS A 71 5.56 -4.70 19.38
C LYS A 71 6.81 -4.02 19.92
N ILE A 72 6.86 -3.90 21.25
CA ILE A 72 8.03 -3.43 21.98
C ILE A 72 8.47 -4.55 22.92
N LYS A 73 9.78 -4.84 22.95
CA LYS A 73 10.38 -5.76 23.93
C LYS A 73 11.49 -5.07 24.70
N ARG A 74 11.70 -5.48 25.95
CA ARG A 74 12.89 -5.11 26.73
C ARG A 74 14.03 -6.04 26.35
N VAL A 75 15.17 -5.48 25.94
CA VAL A 75 16.36 -6.25 25.51
C VAL A 75 17.39 -6.33 26.64
N VAL A 76 17.61 -5.24 27.37
CA VAL A 76 18.39 -5.16 28.61
C VAL A 76 17.74 -4.15 29.56
N GLN A 77 18.26 -4.03 30.79
CA GLN A 77 17.60 -3.35 31.91
C GLN A 77 17.03 -1.96 31.58
N ASP A 78 17.64 -1.20 30.65
CA ASP A 78 17.15 0.12 30.21
C ASP A 78 17.02 0.28 28.68
N LYS A 79 16.97 -0.82 27.92
CA LYS A 79 16.85 -0.77 26.45
C LYS A 79 15.58 -1.43 25.97
N LEU A 80 14.69 -0.64 25.37
CA LEU A 80 13.53 -1.12 24.62
C LEU A 80 13.88 -1.20 23.13
N GLU A 81 13.40 -2.24 22.46
CA GLU A 81 13.48 -2.38 21.00
C GLU A 81 12.06 -2.52 20.44
N ALA A 82 11.72 -1.68 19.45
CA ALA A 82 10.53 -1.84 18.63
C ALA A 82 10.81 -2.83 17.50
N TYR A 83 9.94 -3.82 17.33
CA TYR A 83 10.03 -4.83 16.28
C TYR A 83 8.63 -5.14 15.73
N VAL A 84 8.54 -5.84 14.60
CA VAL A 84 7.27 -6.36 14.08
C VAL A 84 7.27 -7.87 14.25
N ASP A 85 6.21 -8.41 14.85
CA ASP A 85 5.96 -9.84 15.01
C ASP A 85 5.18 -10.39 13.80
N PRO A 86 5.82 -11.17 12.92
CA PRO A 86 5.21 -11.67 11.68
C PRO A 86 4.24 -12.85 11.92
N THR A 87 4.04 -13.28 13.16
CA THR A 87 3.12 -14.38 13.50
C THR A 87 1.68 -13.92 13.70
N SER A 88 1.47 -12.62 13.89
CA SER A 88 0.14 -12.02 14.06
C SER A 88 -0.02 -10.84 13.10
N ALA A 89 -0.77 -11.05 12.02
CA ALA A 89 -1.05 -9.99 11.06
C ALA A 89 -2.06 -8.99 11.64
N LYS A 90 -1.75 -7.69 11.53
CA LYS A 90 -2.65 -6.61 11.95
C LYS A 90 -2.71 -5.50 10.92
N ILE A 91 -3.91 -4.98 10.72
CA ILE A 91 -4.17 -3.76 9.98
C ILE A 91 -4.66 -2.71 10.96
N TYR A 92 -3.96 -1.58 11.01
CA TYR A 92 -4.35 -0.42 11.82
C TYR A 92 -5.15 0.54 10.95
N THR A 93 -6.23 1.09 11.50
CA THR A 93 -7.14 1.96 10.75
C THR A 93 -7.28 3.33 11.38
N GLN A 94 -7.48 4.36 10.56
CA GLN A 94 -7.74 5.73 11.01
C GLN A 94 -8.64 6.47 10.01
N LYS A 95 -9.67 7.16 10.53
CA LYS A 95 -10.59 7.98 9.73
C LYS A 95 -10.22 9.45 9.92
N ARG A 96 -10.10 10.20 8.83
CA ARG A 96 -9.85 11.65 8.85
C ARG A 96 -10.75 12.34 7.84
N THR A 97 -11.51 13.33 8.27
CA THR A 97 -12.35 14.16 7.40
C THR A 97 -11.68 15.50 7.16
N PHE A 98 -11.80 16.02 5.93
CA PHE A 98 -11.30 17.33 5.54
C PHE A 98 -12.24 17.97 4.52
N MET A 99 -12.14 19.29 4.35
CA MET A 99 -12.94 20.06 3.40
C MET A 99 -12.03 20.75 2.39
N THR A 100 -12.52 20.89 1.16
CA THR A 100 -11.92 21.70 0.11
C THR A 100 -12.99 22.60 -0.52
N GLU A 101 -12.62 23.45 -1.48
CA GLU A 101 -13.58 24.22 -2.28
C GLU A 101 -14.56 23.32 -3.07
N ARG A 102 -14.21 22.05 -3.29
CA ARG A 102 -15.01 21.07 -4.05
C ARG A 102 -15.88 20.17 -3.16
N GLY A 103 -15.81 20.33 -1.83
CA GLY A 103 -16.66 19.62 -0.89
C GLY A 103 -15.91 18.94 0.26
N THR A 104 -16.62 18.03 0.93
CA THR A 104 -16.12 17.29 2.09
C THR A 104 -15.62 15.91 1.65
N TYR A 105 -14.47 15.52 2.18
CA TYR A 105 -13.83 14.24 1.88
C TYR A 105 -13.45 13.50 3.15
N THR A 106 -13.45 12.18 3.07
CA THR A 106 -13.04 11.30 4.17
C THR A 106 -11.91 10.38 3.72
N ASN A 107 -10.78 10.44 4.41
CA ASN A 107 -9.70 9.48 4.27
C ASN A 107 -9.93 8.30 5.23
N LEU A 108 -10.04 7.10 4.66
CA LEU A 108 -9.90 5.83 5.36
C LEU A 108 -8.46 5.37 5.20
N ILE A 109 -7.68 5.47 6.28
CA ILE A 109 -6.26 5.16 6.30
C ILE A 109 -6.10 3.74 6.86
N TYR A 110 -5.41 2.88 6.12
CA TYR A 110 -5.03 1.53 6.52
C TYR A 110 -3.52 1.45 6.57
N ARG A 111 -2.98 0.91 7.66
CA ARG A 111 -1.54 0.77 7.88
C ARG A 111 -1.19 -0.66 8.21
N VAL A 112 -0.23 -1.21 7.49
CA VAL A 112 0.35 -2.54 7.74
C VAL A 112 1.86 -2.42 7.94
N HIS A 113 2.44 -3.44 8.56
CA HIS A 113 3.86 -3.47 8.92
C HIS A 113 4.53 -4.79 8.58
N PHE A 114 5.81 -4.71 8.24
CA PHE A 114 6.69 -5.81 7.91
C PHE A 114 7.91 -5.79 8.83
N GLU A 115 8.44 -6.97 9.14
CA GLU A 115 9.64 -7.15 9.97
C GLU A 115 10.81 -6.27 9.50
N LYS A 116 11.13 -6.38 8.21
CA LYS A 116 12.26 -5.68 7.57
C LYS A 116 12.22 -5.78 6.06
N VAL A 117 12.90 -4.87 5.38
CA VAL A 117 13.42 -5.06 4.02
C VAL A 117 14.85 -5.57 4.17
N PRO A 118 15.18 -6.79 3.70
CA PRO A 118 16.54 -7.32 3.82
C PRO A 118 17.52 -6.45 3.02
N TYR A 119 18.71 -6.28 3.55
CA TYR A 119 19.78 -5.64 2.80
C TYR A 119 20.24 -6.56 1.66
N MET A 120 20.31 -6.02 0.45
CA MET A 120 20.99 -6.67 -0.68
C MET A 120 21.99 -5.70 -1.27
N LEU A 121 23.21 -6.20 -1.54
CA LEU A 121 24.29 -5.41 -2.14
C LEU A 121 24.01 -5.14 -3.63
N MET A 122 23.37 -6.08 -4.33
CA MET A 122 22.98 -5.98 -5.74
C MET A 122 21.64 -6.70 -6.00
N PRO A 123 20.60 -6.01 -6.49
CA PRO A 123 20.46 -4.55 -6.54
C PRO A 123 20.39 -3.93 -5.14
N PHE A 124 20.97 -2.74 -4.96
CA PHE A 124 20.98 -2.03 -3.69
C PHE A 124 19.56 -1.62 -3.25
N HIS A 125 19.10 -2.15 -2.12
CA HIS A 125 17.82 -1.73 -1.53
C HIS A 125 18.02 -0.46 -0.70
N VAL A 126 17.76 0.71 -1.29
CA VAL A 126 17.77 2.02 -0.58
C VAL A 126 16.80 2.03 0.62
N ALA A 127 15.77 1.17 0.57
CA ALA A 127 14.77 1.02 1.63
C ALA A 127 15.10 -0.08 2.67
N ALA A 128 16.31 -0.65 2.68
CA ALA A 128 16.70 -1.65 3.65
C ALA A 128 16.58 -1.10 5.09
N GLY A 129 15.93 -1.86 5.96
CA GLY A 129 15.61 -1.39 7.31
C GLY A 129 14.58 -2.27 8.01
N LYS A 130 14.35 -2.01 9.30
CA LYS A 130 13.36 -2.70 10.14
C LYS A 130 12.06 -1.91 10.21
N ASN A 131 10.97 -2.58 10.59
CA ASN A 131 9.65 -1.96 10.87
C ASN A 131 9.10 -1.16 9.68
N VAL A 132 9.32 -1.67 8.46
CA VAL A 132 8.80 -1.05 7.24
C VAL A 132 7.28 -1.11 7.30
N GLY A 133 6.62 -0.01 6.95
CA GLY A 133 5.18 0.04 6.87
C GLY A 133 4.69 0.55 5.53
N LEU A 134 3.45 0.21 5.22
CA LEU A 134 2.72 0.70 4.06
C LEU A 134 1.40 1.31 4.54
N LEU A 135 1.14 2.52 4.07
CA LEU A 135 -0.14 3.20 4.21
C LEU A 135 -0.90 3.04 2.90
N VAL A 136 -2.16 2.66 3.01
CA VAL A 136 -3.15 2.71 1.93
C VAL A 136 -4.24 3.65 2.39
N VAL A 137 -4.52 4.69 1.62
CA VAL A 137 -5.55 5.68 1.94
C VAL A 137 -6.60 5.63 0.86
N VAL A 138 -7.83 5.29 1.26
CA VAL A 138 -9.01 5.39 0.40
C VAL A 138 -9.68 6.72 0.72
N THR A 139 -9.66 7.65 -0.23
CA THR A 139 -10.34 8.94 -0.10
C THR A 139 -11.74 8.83 -0.67
N LEU A 140 -12.74 9.11 0.17
CA LEU A 140 -14.15 9.13 -0.19
C LEU A 140 -14.63 10.57 -0.40
N ASN A 141 -15.56 10.78 -1.34
CA ASN A 141 -16.34 12.02 -1.42
C ASN A 141 -17.52 12.03 -0.42
N ASP A 142 -18.35 13.06 -0.49
CA ASP A 142 -19.56 13.26 0.31
C ASP A 142 -20.63 12.16 0.13
N LYS A 143 -20.59 11.43 -0.98
CA LYS A 143 -21.44 10.26 -1.28
C LYS A 143 -20.81 8.94 -0.85
N ASN A 144 -19.74 8.98 -0.06
CA ASN A 144 -18.96 7.81 0.34
C ASN A 144 -18.37 7.00 -0.83
N LEU A 145 -18.22 7.59 -2.03
CA LEU A 145 -17.62 6.93 -3.18
C LEU A 145 -16.10 7.13 -3.17
N PRO A 146 -15.29 6.08 -3.37
CA PRO A 146 -13.84 6.21 -3.48
C PRO A 146 -13.46 7.04 -4.69
N VAL A 147 -12.76 8.16 -4.48
CA VAL A 147 -12.27 9.07 -5.53
C VAL A 147 -10.77 8.96 -5.76
N LEU A 148 -10.00 8.56 -4.74
CA LEU A 148 -8.55 8.35 -4.83
C LEU A 148 -8.15 7.12 -4.01
N ILE A 149 -7.18 6.37 -4.52
CA ILE A 149 -6.40 5.38 -3.77
C ILE A 149 -4.95 5.88 -3.70
N THR A 150 -4.47 6.13 -2.49
CA THR A 150 -3.09 6.54 -2.25
C THR A 150 -2.32 5.44 -1.54
N THR A 151 -1.14 5.10 -2.04
CA THR A 151 -0.20 4.21 -1.36
C THR A 151 1.08 4.97 -1.03
N VAL A 152 1.63 4.77 0.16
CA VAL A 152 2.90 5.40 0.56
C VAL A 152 3.57 4.58 1.65
N HIS A 153 4.89 4.39 1.55
CA HIS A 153 5.63 3.73 2.62
C HIS A 153 5.82 4.67 3.81
N THR A 154 5.99 4.12 5.02
CA THR A 154 6.18 4.93 6.24
C THR A 154 7.45 5.79 6.23
N CYS A 155 8.39 5.55 5.32
CA CYS A 155 9.54 6.43 5.07
C CYS A 155 9.20 7.68 4.22
N GLY A 156 7.97 7.79 3.72
CA GLY A 156 7.53 8.87 2.82
C GLY A 156 7.86 8.65 1.34
N CYS A 157 8.67 7.63 1.02
CA CYS A 157 9.02 7.28 -0.35
C CYS A 157 7.92 6.44 -1.03
N TYR A 158 8.08 6.26 -2.36
CA TYR A 158 7.24 5.38 -3.17
C TYR A 158 5.74 5.73 -3.17
N ILE A 159 5.43 7.03 -3.05
CA ILE A 159 4.05 7.50 -3.07
C ILE A 159 3.40 7.31 -4.46
N SER A 160 2.22 6.70 -4.47
CA SER A 160 1.36 6.66 -5.64
C SER A 160 -0.03 7.18 -5.28
N ILE A 161 -0.57 8.08 -6.10
CA ILE A 161 -1.94 8.58 -6.00
C ILE A 161 -2.62 8.19 -7.30
N ILE A 162 -3.62 7.32 -7.20
CA ILE A 162 -4.34 6.78 -8.34
C ILE A 162 -5.81 7.21 -8.23
N PRO A 163 -6.31 8.03 -9.16
CA PRO A 163 -7.71 8.44 -9.17
C PRO A 163 -8.62 7.28 -9.57
N THR A 164 -9.89 7.37 -9.20
CA THR A 164 -10.93 6.45 -9.65
C THR A 164 -11.82 7.08 -10.71
N ASN A 165 -12.70 6.28 -11.31
CA ASN A 165 -13.79 6.76 -12.16
C ASN A 165 -14.84 7.64 -11.43
N HIS A 166 -14.80 7.72 -10.10
CA HIS A 166 -15.67 8.63 -9.32
C HIS A 166 -15.07 10.02 -9.10
N LEU A 167 -13.78 10.23 -9.41
CA LEU A 167 -13.18 11.56 -9.34
C LEU A 167 -13.77 12.46 -10.43
N GLU A 168 -14.19 13.67 -10.07
CA GLU A 168 -14.73 14.61 -11.06
C GLU A 168 -13.67 14.99 -12.10
N LYS A 169 -14.10 15.18 -13.36
CA LYS A 169 -13.19 15.52 -14.47
C LYS A 169 -12.40 16.80 -14.21
N GLY A 170 -12.99 17.78 -13.51
CA GLY A 170 -12.36 19.06 -13.19
C GLY A 170 -11.28 18.99 -12.10
N ALA A 171 -11.16 17.87 -11.38
CA ALA A 171 -10.15 17.67 -10.35
C ALA A 171 -8.86 17.03 -10.89
N PHE A 172 -8.87 16.55 -12.14
CA PHE A 172 -7.67 16.01 -12.77
C PHE A 172 -6.70 17.13 -13.15
N PRO A 173 -5.37 16.90 -13.05
CA PRO A 173 -4.38 17.79 -13.65
C PRO A 173 -4.63 17.97 -15.16
N ILE A 174 -4.29 19.16 -15.70
CA ILE A 174 -4.58 19.59 -17.08
C ILE A 174 -4.14 18.57 -18.16
N ASN A 175 -3.12 17.75 -17.88
CA ASN A 175 -2.60 16.72 -18.79
C ASN A 175 -2.63 15.31 -18.17
N TRP A 176 -3.64 15.02 -17.35
CA TRP A 176 -3.81 13.67 -16.84
C TRP A 176 -4.11 12.70 -17.98
N LYS A 177 -3.51 11.52 -17.88
CA LYS A 177 -3.54 10.46 -18.88
C LYS A 177 -4.08 9.22 -18.20
N SER A 178 -5.09 8.58 -18.78
CA SER A 178 -5.73 7.39 -18.21
C SER A 178 -4.88 6.14 -18.36
N GLU A 179 -3.89 6.16 -19.24
CA GLU A 179 -2.99 5.05 -19.49
C GLU A 179 -2.10 4.76 -18.27
N PRO A 180 -1.73 3.49 -18.02
CA PRO A 180 -0.81 3.14 -16.95
C PRO A 180 0.51 3.90 -17.04
N LYS A 181 1.04 4.32 -15.88
CA LYS A 181 2.29 5.07 -15.76
C LYS A 181 3.32 4.31 -14.96
N TYR A 182 4.57 4.41 -15.39
CA TYR A 182 5.70 3.91 -14.61
C TYR A 182 5.91 4.80 -13.39
N ARG A 183 5.87 4.20 -12.20
CA ARG A 183 6.26 4.82 -10.94
C ARG A 183 7.21 3.89 -10.21
N TYR A 184 8.41 4.37 -9.94
CA TYR A 184 9.42 3.64 -9.15
C TYR A 184 9.74 2.22 -9.65
N GLY A 185 9.71 2.01 -10.96
CA GLY A 185 9.97 0.72 -11.61
C GLY A 185 8.75 -0.21 -11.72
N GLU A 186 7.57 0.25 -11.31
CA GLU A 186 6.32 -0.51 -11.41
C GLU A 186 5.34 0.22 -12.36
N LYS A 187 4.49 -0.52 -13.06
CA LYS A 187 3.52 0.04 -14.01
C LYS A 187 2.15 0.03 -13.36
N LEU A 188 1.73 1.18 -12.83
CA LEU A 188 0.46 1.31 -12.12
C LEU A 188 -0.62 1.92 -13.01
N ALA A 189 -1.88 1.57 -12.76
CA ALA A 189 -3.04 2.13 -13.46
C ALA A 189 -3.05 3.68 -13.43
N GLY A 190 -3.47 4.30 -14.53
CA GLY A 190 -3.68 5.75 -14.59
C GLY A 190 -5.01 6.17 -13.96
N ILE A 191 -6.02 5.30 -14.01
CA ILE A 191 -7.32 5.43 -13.35
C ILE A 191 -7.77 4.03 -12.90
N LEU A 192 -8.32 3.92 -11.68
CA LEU A 192 -8.98 2.71 -11.19
C LEU A 192 -10.47 2.76 -11.50
N ASN A 193 -10.99 1.72 -12.14
CA ASN A 193 -12.41 1.64 -12.45
C ASN A 193 -13.11 0.79 -11.40
N TYR A 194 -13.91 1.42 -10.55
CA TYR A 194 -14.88 0.73 -9.70
C TYR A 194 -16.06 0.30 -10.56
N PRO A 195 -16.35 -1.01 -10.65
CA PRO A 195 -17.55 -1.50 -11.30
C PRO A 195 -18.81 -1.07 -10.54
N GLU A 196 -19.96 -1.16 -11.20
CA GLU A 196 -21.24 -1.00 -10.53
C GLU A 196 -21.52 -2.17 -9.58
N GLY A 197 -22.14 -1.89 -8.44
CA GLY A 197 -22.47 -2.89 -7.42
C GLY A 197 -21.61 -2.79 -6.15
N GLU A 198 -21.75 -3.78 -5.28
CA GLU A 198 -21.05 -3.87 -4.00
C GLU A 198 -20.04 -5.01 -3.99
N GLY A 199 -19.18 -5.06 -2.97
CA GLY A 199 -18.20 -6.15 -2.79
C GLY A 199 -16.86 -5.96 -3.50
N TYR A 200 -16.64 -4.79 -4.10
CA TYR A 200 -15.37 -4.43 -4.73
C TYR A 200 -14.41 -3.72 -3.76
N HIS A 201 -13.19 -4.24 -3.70
CA HIS A 201 -12.14 -3.77 -2.80
C HIS A 201 -10.91 -3.31 -3.59
N PRO A 202 -10.13 -2.33 -3.06
CA PRO A 202 -8.79 -2.10 -3.56
C PRO A 202 -7.91 -3.32 -3.24
N THR A 203 -7.37 -3.98 -4.27
CA THR A 203 -6.34 -5.03 -4.12
C THR A 203 -4.97 -4.43 -4.37
N ILE A 204 -4.08 -4.56 -3.39
CA ILE A 204 -2.72 -4.02 -3.38
C ILE A 204 -1.73 -5.17 -3.52
N TYR A 205 -1.06 -5.25 -4.65
CA TYR A 205 -0.05 -6.26 -4.90
C TYR A 205 1.33 -5.77 -4.47
N LEU A 206 2.03 -6.57 -3.67
CA LEU A 206 3.30 -6.23 -3.06
C LEU A 206 4.42 -7.17 -3.52
N ARG A 207 5.54 -6.58 -3.96
CA ARG A 207 6.77 -7.32 -4.24
C ARG A 207 7.34 -7.93 -2.98
N LYS A 208 7.88 -9.15 -3.10
CA LYS A 208 8.67 -9.76 -2.03
C LYS A 208 9.89 -8.90 -1.69
N GLN A 209 10.36 -9.03 -0.46
CA GLN A 209 11.54 -8.35 0.12
C GLN A 209 11.41 -6.84 0.26
N THR A 210 10.94 -6.13 -0.78
CA THR A 210 10.87 -4.66 -0.80
C THR A 210 9.52 -4.12 -0.36
N HIS A 211 8.48 -4.96 -0.39
CA HIS A 211 7.08 -4.60 -0.10
C HIS A 211 6.55 -3.45 -0.94
N ARG A 212 7.20 -3.17 -2.07
CA ARG A 212 6.77 -2.12 -2.99
C ARG A 212 5.47 -2.52 -3.64
N VAL A 213 4.58 -1.55 -3.78
CA VAL A 213 3.33 -1.70 -4.52
C VAL A 213 3.66 -1.89 -6.00
N SER A 214 3.44 -3.09 -6.50
CA SER A 214 3.65 -3.43 -7.91
C SER A 214 2.43 -3.22 -8.77
N ASP A 215 1.24 -3.41 -8.18
CA ASP A 215 -0.01 -3.15 -8.87
C ASP A 215 -1.14 -2.81 -7.89
N VAL A 216 -2.17 -2.15 -8.42
CA VAL A 216 -3.39 -1.82 -7.70
C VAL A 216 -4.58 -2.09 -8.63
N PHE A 217 -5.49 -2.94 -8.18
CA PHE A 217 -6.73 -3.27 -8.89
C PHE A 217 -7.95 -3.02 -8.01
N ILE A 218 -9.13 -2.98 -8.64
CA ILE A 218 -10.42 -3.04 -7.97
C ILE A 218 -11.02 -4.40 -8.28
N GLU A 219 -11.17 -5.24 -7.26
CA GLU A 219 -11.58 -6.64 -7.44
C GLU A 219 -12.59 -7.06 -6.38
N GLU A 220 -13.39 -8.07 -6.70
CA GLU A 220 -14.21 -8.73 -5.70
C GLU A 220 -13.34 -9.60 -4.79
N LYS A 221 -13.71 -9.66 -3.50
CA LYS A 221 -12.98 -10.45 -2.51
C LYS A 221 -12.76 -11.93 -2.90
N ASN A 222 -13.70 -12.52 -3.63
CA ASN A 222 -13.65 -13.93 -4.04
C ASN A 222 -12.96 -14.16 -5.40
N HIS A 223 -12.55 -13.10 -6.09
CA HIS A 223 -11.98 -13.14 -7.44
C HIS A 223 -10.63 -12.43 -7.53
N VAL A 224 -9.90 -12.35 -6.41
CA VAL A 224 -8.53 -11.83 -6.37
C VAL A 224 -7.64 -12.72 -7.23
N LYS A 225 -6.98 -12.10 -8.22
CA LYS A 225 -6.13 -12.81 -9.17
C LYS A 225 -4.74 -13.10 -8.63
#